data_AF-A0A7S0C3Z7-F1
#
_entry.id   AF-A0A7S0C3Z7-F1
#
_cell.length_a   1.000
_cell.length_b   1.000
_cell.length_c   1.000
_cell.angle_alpha   90.00
_cell.angle_beta   90.00
_cell.angle_gamma   90.00
#
_symmetry.space_group_name_H-M   'P 1'
#
loop_
_entity.id
_entity.type
_entity.pdbx_description
1 polymer ?
#
loop_
_entity_poly.entity_id
_entity_poly.type
_entity_poly.pdbx_seq_one_letter_code
_entity_poly.pdbx_strand_id
1 'polypeptide(L)'
;FNLFDFPALLLAAIAILLPLTDYARKGVLSSATVFLWLRMLRTLTLVPGIGPLTFMVFRMMTSMAYWLSLLMVFVAAFASGISKLDLVDNEECSYMQSFAFTGFLEDAISPDNSSFNCSRRGNGLHGTFGGILIYVFVLIVNIMLINMLIAMMGESFSSIWEAQEAN
;
A
#
# COMPACT_ATOMS: atom_id res chain seq x y z
N PHE A 1 -2.77 -28.52 8.54
CA PHE A 1 -2.63 -27.93 7.20
C PHE A 1 -3.47 -26.65 7.20
N ASN A 2 -2.84 -25.50 7.43
CA ASN A 2 -3.60 -24.26 7.65
C ASN A 2 -3.92 -23.57 6.32
N LEU A 3 -5.02 -22.81 6.32
CA LEU A 3 -5.52 -21.97 5.23
C LEU A 3 -4.42 -21.18 4.49
N PHE A 4 -3.35 -20.78 5.19
CA PHE A 4 -2.24 -20.00 4.65
C PHE A 4 -1.24 -20.81 3.79
N ASP A 5 -1.10 -22.12 4.01
CA ASP A 5 -0.16 -22.97 3.24
C ASP A 5 -0.76 -23.40 1.89
N PHE A 6 -2.10 -23.43 1.80
CA PHE A 6 -2.85 -23.84 0.62
C PHE A 6 -2.61 -22.97 -0.62
N PRO A 7 -2.70 -21.62 -0.57
CA PRO A 7 -2.51 -20.78 -1.76
C PRO A 7 -1.08 -20.87 -2.32
N ALA A 8 -0.06 -20.99 -1.47
CA ALA A 8 1.33 -21.12 -1.91
C ALA A 8 1.57 -22.42 -2.71
N LEU A 9 1.08 -23.53 -2.18
CA LEU A 9 1.19 -24.85 -2.82
C LEU A 9 0.34 -24.94 -4.09
N LEU A 10 -0.86 -24.33 -4.07
CA LEU A 10 -1.76 -24.29 -5.23
C LEU A 10 -1.14 -23.47 -6.38
N LEU A 11 -0.56 -22.29 -6.09
CA LEU A 11 0.12 -21.48 -7.11
C LEU A 11 1.34 -22.22 -7.70
N ALA A 12 2.14 -22.88 -6.87
CA ALA A 12 3.27 -23.68 -7.33
C ALA A 12 2.82 -24.86 -8.21
N ALA A 13 1.74 -25.55 -7.82
CA ALA A 13 1.17 -26.65 -8.60
C ALA A 13 0.61 -26.16 -9.94
N ILE A 14 -0.09 -25.03 -9.96
CA ILE A 14 -0.60 -24.39 -11.18
C ILE A 14 0.54 -24.05 -12.14
N ALA A 15 1.63 -23.48 -11.65
CA ALA A 15 2.78 -23.13 -12.48
C ALA A 15 3.47 -24.34 -13.14
N ILE A 16 3.41 -25.51 -12.51
CA ILE A 16 4.06 -26.75 -12.99
C ILE A 16 3.12 -27.55 -13.90
N LEU A 17 1.82 -27.64 -13.55
CA LEU A 17 0.86 -28.53 -14.20
C LEU A 17 0.19 -27.90 -15.44
N LEU A 18 -0.01 -26.58 -15.47
CA LEU A 18 -0.63 -25.92 -16.61
C LEU A 18 0.44 -25.46 -17.61
N PRO A 19 0.23 -25.67 -18.93
CA PRO A 19 1.10 -25.13 -19.97
C PRO A 19 0.86 -23.62 -20.12
N LEU A 20 1.37 -22.86 -19.15
CA LEU A 20 1.41 -21.40 -19.15
C LEU A 20 2.53 -20.90 -20.06
N THR A 21 2.33 -19.70 -20.62
CA THR A 21 3.39 -18.94 -21.30
C THR A 21 4.57 -18.69 -20.36
N ASP A 22 5.79 -18.56 -20.89
CA ASP A 22 7.00 -18.44 -20.07
C ASP A 22 6.96 -17.24 -19.12
N TYR A 23 6.37 -16.13 -19.55
CA TYR A 23 6.19 -14.92 -18.72
C TYR A 23 5.21 -15.16 -17.56
N ALA A 24 4.05 -15.76 -17.85
CA ALA A 24 3.05 -16.05 -16.82
C ALA A 24 3.59 -17.06 -15.80
N ARG A 25 4.32 -18.08 -16.25
CA ARG A 25 4.93 -19.10 -15.38
C ARG A 25 5.93 -18.47 -14.40
N LYS A 26 6.82 -17.59 -14.88
CA LYS A 26 7.78 -16.86 -14.03
C LYS A 26 7.06 -15.99 -13.00
N GLY A 27 5.99 -15.31 -13.39
CA GLY A 27 5.17 -14.50 -12.48
C GLY A 27 4.53 -15.34 -11.37
N VAL A 28 3.89 -16.45 -11.73
CA VAL A 28 3.26 -17.36 -10.76
C VAL A 28 4.30 -17.97 -9.82
N LEU A 29 5.44 -18.43 -10.32
CA LEU A 29 6.53 -18.97 -9.48
C LEU A 29 7.11 -17.92 -8.53
N SER A 30 7.28 -16.67 -8.97
CA SER A 30 7.73 -15.57 -8.11
C SER A 30 6.73 -15.32 -6.98
N SER A 31 5.43 -15.25 -7.29
CA SER A 31 4.39 -15.07 -6.28
C SER A 31 4.33 -16.23 -5.28
N ALA A 32 4.42 -17.48 -5.76
CA ALA A 32 4.44 -18.66 -4.92
C ALA A 32 5.64 -18.66 -3.97
N THR A 33 6.81 -18.22 -4.45
CA THR A 33 8.01 -18.08 -3.64
C THR A 33 7.79 -17.09 -2.49
N VAL A 34 7.16 -15.94 -2.73
CA VAL A 34 6.83 -14.97 -1.66
C VAL A 34 5.94 -15.60 -0.59
N PHE A 35 4.88 -16.33 -0.97
CA PHE A 35 4.02 -16.99 0.01
C PHE A 35 4.74 -18.09 0.81
N LEU A 36 5.68 -18.81 0.19
CA LEU A 36 6.53 -19.78 0.88
C LEU A 36 7.47 -19.10 1.88
N TRP A 37 7.98 -17.91 1.58
CA TRP A 37 8.74 -17.11 2.54
C TRP A 37 7.86 -16.57 3.68
N LEU A 38 6.64 -16.13 3.39
CA LEU A 38 5.68 -15.71 4.44
C LEU A 38 5.35 -16.86 5.41
N ARG A 39 5.34 -18.11 4.94
CA ARG A 39 5.22 -19.28 5.82
C ARG A 39 6.35 -19.36 6.85
N MET A 40 7.56 -18.88 6.57
CA MET A 40 8.65 -18.87 7.55
C MET A 40 8.33 -18.03 8.79
N LEU A 41 7.46 -17.01 8.68
CA LEU A 41 6.94 -16.25 9.84
C LEU A 41 6.23 -17.15 10.84
N ARG A 42 5.57 -18.22 10.38
CA ARG A 42 4.96 -19.21 11.27
C ARG A 42 6.01 -20.06 11.99
N THR A 43 7.11 -20.42 11.33
CA THR A 43 8.21 -21.12 12.00
C THR A 43 8.82 -20.23 13.09
N LEU A 44 8.91 -18.92 12.85
CA LEU A 44 9.34 -17.92 13.82
C LEU A 44 8.40 -17.82 15.04
N THR A 45 7.10 -18.17 14.91
CA THR A 45 6.18 -18.24 16.06
C THR A 45 6.52 -19.31 17.08
N LEU A 46 7.27 -20.35 16.69
CA LEU A 46 7.66 -21.45 17.57
C LEU A 46 8.92 -21.13 18.38
N VAL A 47 9.62 -20.04 18.07
CA VAL A 47 10.84 -19.63 18.75
C VAL A 47 10.47 -18.84 20.02
N PRO A 48 10.90 -19.29 21.22
CA PRO A 48 10.43 -18.74 22.51
C PRO A 48 10.72 -17.24 22.74
N GLY A 49 11.62 -16.61 21.96
CA GLY A 49 11.86 -15.16 22.01
C GLY A 49 11.15 -14.34 20.92
N ILE A 50 10.89 -14.93 19.75
CA ILE A 50 10.38 -14.20 18.56
C ILE A 50 8.87 -14.44 18.37
N GLY A 51 8.34 -15.51 18.96
CA GLY A 51 6.95 -15.89 18.80
C GLY A 51 5.94 -14.88 19.30
N PRO A 52 6.09 -14.33 20.52
CA PRO A 52 5.21 -13.28 21.03
C PRO A 52 5.19 -12.04 20.13
N LEU A 53 6.37 -11.60 19.68
CA LEU A 53 6.52 -10.46 18.76
C LEU A 53 5.80 -10.70 17.42
N THR A 54 5.91 -11.92 16.89
CA THR A 54 5.27 -12.26 15.62
C THR A 54 3.74 -12.28 15.75
N PHE A 55 3.22 -12.83 16.85
CA PHE A 55 1.78 -12.82 17.13
C PHE A 55 1.23 -11.39 17.27
N MET A 56 1.98 -10.52 17.93
CA MET A 56 1.66 -9.12 18.12
C MET A 56 1.52 -8.37 16.79
N VAL A 57 2.45 -8.56 15.86
CA VAL A 57 2.38 -7.97 14.50
C VAL A 57 1.11 -8.39 13.77
N PHE A 58 0.74 -9.67 13.80
CA PHE A 58 -0.48 -10.13 13.14
C PHE A 58 -1.75 -9.48 13.70
N ARG A 59 -1.82 -9.25 15.02
CA ARG A 59 -2.95 -8.60 15.67
C ARG A 59 -3.02 -7.10 15.33
N MET A 60 -1.88 -6.44 15.18
CA MET A 60 -1.79 -5.04 14.76
C MET A 60 -2.16 -4.81 13.29
N MET A 61 -2.02 -5.82 12.42
CA MET A 61 -2.38 -5.68 11.00
C MET A 61 -3.85 -5.30 10.79
N THR A 62 -4.75 -5.70 11.69
CA THR A 62 -6.16 -5.29 11.61
C THR A 62 -6.32 -3.78 11.82
N SER A 63 -5.62 -3.21 12.79
CA SER A 63 -5.59 -1.76 13.02
C SER A 63 -4.95 -1.03 11.83
N MET A 64 -3.87 -1.59 11.28
CA MET A 64 -3.22 -1.07 10.08
C MET A 64 -4.15 -1.10 8.85
N ALA A 65 -5.02 -2.11 8.72
CA ALA A 65 -5.99 -2.19 7.64
C ALA A 65 -7.05 -1.07 7.71
N TYR A 66 -7.50 -0.71 8.91
CA TYR A 66 -8.39 0.46 9.09
C TYR A 66 -7.70 1.77 8.77
N TRP A 67 -6.42 1.92 9.12
CA TRP A 67 -5.66 3.10 8.72
C TRP A 67 -5.44 3.16 7.20
N LEU A 68 -5.13 2.02 6.56
CA LEU A 68 -4.99 1.93 5.11
C LEU A 68 -6.30 2.29 4.39
N SER A 69 -7.46 1.89 4.91
CA SER A 69 -8.74 2.25 4.30
C SER A 69 -9.00 3.77 4.38
N LEU A 70 -8.63 4.42 5.49
CA LEU A 70 -8.67 5.88 5.59
C LEU A 70 -7.72 6.53 4.57
N LEU A 71 -6.47 6.05 4.46
CA LEU A 71 -5.52 6.54 3.46
C LEU A 71 -6.10 6.44 2.04
N MET A 72 -6.71 5.30 1.70
CA MET A 72 -7.33 5.09 0.38
C MET A 72 -8.44 6.10 0.09
N VAL A 73 -9.25 6.47 1.08
CA VAL A 73 -10.27 7.51 0.92
C VAL A 73 -9.63 8.87 0.61
N PHE A 74 -8.56 9.25 1.32
CA PHE A 74 -7.83 10.49 1.03
C PHE A 74 -7.20 10.48 -0.36
N VAL A 75 -6.51 9.39 -0.72
CA VAL A 75 -5.90 9.23 -2.05
C VAL A 75 -6.95 9.35 -3.15
N ALA A 76 -8.11 8.67 -3.02
CA ALA A 76 -9.19 8.77 -4.00
C ALA A 76 -9.81 10.17 -4.08
N ALA A 77 -10.00 10.85 -2.95
CA ALA A 77 -10.54 12.21 -2.90
C ALA A 77 -9.60 13.22 -3.59
N PHE A 78 -8.31 13.16 -3.30
CA PHE A 78 -7.33 14.06 -3.92
C PHE A 78 -7.07 13.72 -5.39
N ALA A 79 -6.98 12.43 -5.74
CA ALA A 79 -6.85 11.98 -7.12
C ALA A 79 -8.02 12.46 -7.99
N SER A 80 -9.26 12.34 -7.50
CA SER A 80 -10.45 12.82 -8.21
C SER A 80 -10.60 14.34 -8.24
N GLY A 81 -10.04 15.05 -7.25
CA GLY A 81 -9.98 16.52 -7.25
C GLY A 81 -8.98 17.06 -8.27
N ILE A 82 -7.78 16.49 -8.30
CA ILE A 82 -6.70 16.92 -9.21
C ILE A 82 -7.02 16.56 -10.66
N SER A 83 -7.67 15.43 -10.92
CA SER A 83 -8.08 15.06 -12.29
C SER A 83 -9.14 15.97 -12.91
N LYS A 84 -9.83 16.77 -12.10
CA LYS A 84 -10.82 17.78 -12.54
C LYS A 84 -10.20 19.17 -12.71
N LEU A 85 -8.96 19.37 -12.27
CA LEU A 85 -8.24 20.58 -12.61
C LEU A 85 -7.97 20.54 -14.10
N ASP A 86 -8.63 21.44 -14.85
CA ASP A 86 -8.60 21.53 -16.30
C ASP A 86 -7.19 21.92 -16.78
N LEU A 87 -6.30 20.93 -16.85
CA LEU A 87 -4.91 21.04 -17.31
C LEU A 87 -4.79 20.64 -18.79
N VAL A 88 -5.93 20.60 -19.51
CA VAL A 88 -6.16 19.94 -20.80
C VAL A 88 -5.38 20.53 -21.98
N ASP A 89 -4.64 21.63 -21.79
CA ASP A 89 -3.94 22.28 -22.90
C ASP A 89 -2.55 21.69 -23.22
N ASN A 90 -2.09 20.68 -22.46
CA ASN A 90 -0.84 19.95 -22.77
C ASN A 90 -1.14 18.48 -23.12
N GLU A 91 -0.97 18.12 -24.40
CA GLU A 91 -1.20 16.77 -24.94
C GLU A 91 -0.41 15.68 -24.18
N GLU A 92 0.74 16.02 -23.60
CA GLU A 92 1.58 15.14 -22.78
C GLU A 92 0.92 14.72 -21.46
N CYS A 93 0.02 15.54 -20.90
CA CYS A 93 -0.63 15.28 -19.60
C CYS A 93 -2.02 14.62 -19.73
N SER A 94 -2.51 14.35 -20.95
CA SER A 94 -3.87 13.82 -21.17
C SER A 94 -4.05 12.32 -20.89
N TYR A 95 -2.95 11.55 -20.92
CA TYR A 95 -2.98 10.07 -20.80
C TYR A 95 -3.30 9.55 -19.38
N MET A 96 -3.30 10.43 -18.37
CA MET A 96 -3.52 10.03 -16.97
C MET A 96 -4.99 9.96 -16.53
N GLN A 97 -5.94 10.35 -17.38
CA GLN A 97 -7.31 10.60 -16.92
C GLN A 97 -8.14 9.32 -16.68
N SER A 98 -7.80 8.19 -17.33
CA SER A 98 -8.60 6.95 -17.23
C SER A 98 -8.42 6.18 -15.91
N PHE A 99 -7.29 6.37 -15.22
CA PHE A 99 -7.05 5.79 -13.90
C PHE A 99 -6.40 6.81 -12.97
N ALA A 100 -7.10 7.93 -12.73
CA ALA A 100 -6.64 8.99 -11.84
C ALA A 100 -6.17 8.45 -10.49
N PHE A 101 -6.82 7.41 -9.95
CA PHE A 101 -6.41 6.77 -8.71
C PHE A 101 -5.07 6.01 -8.80
N THR A 102 -4.89 5.12 -9.78
CA THR A 102 -3.66 4.31 -9.86
C THR A 102 -2.48 5.16 -10.28
N GLY A 103 -2.68 6.08 -11.22
CA GLY A 103 -1.64 7.03 -11.63
C GLY A 103 -1.22 7.94 -10.47
N PHE A 104 -2.16 8.45 -9.69
CA PHE A 104 -1.84 9.27 -8.51
C PHE A 104 -1.14 8.48 -7.41
N LEU A 105 -1.53 7.23 -7.18
CA LEU A 105 -0.88 6.36 -6.20
C LEU A 105 0.53 5.96 -6.65
N GLU A 106 0.71 5.67 -7.93
CA GLU A 106 2.02 5.41 -8.53
C GLU A 106 2.93 6.63 -8.44
N ASP A 107 2.42 7.83 -8.71
CA ASP A 107 3.20 9.08 -8.63
C ASP A 107 3.52 9.50 -7.18
N ALA A 108 2.67 9.12 -6.22
CA ALA A 108 2.94 9.32 -4.79
C ALA A 108 4.07 8.41 -4.26
N ILE A 109 4.34 7.28 -4.94
CA ILE A 109 5.35 6.29 -4.54
C ILE A 109 6.61 6.41 -5.43
N SER A 110 6.45 6.80 -6.68
CA SER A 110 7.53 6.89 -7.67
C SER A 110 8.30 8.21 -7.56
N PRO A 111 9.65 8.17 -7.68
CA PRO A 111 10.46 9.38 -7.65
C PRO A 111 10.30 10.27 -8.90
N ASP A 112 9.72 9.76 -9.99
CA ASP A 112 9.62 10.44 -11.28
C ASP A 112 8.53 11.53 -11.31
N ASN A 113 7.61 11.53 -10.33
CA ASN A 113 6.60 12.56 -9.99
C ASN A 113 5.96 13.34 -11.18
N SER A 114 5.78 12.63 -12.29
CA SER A 114 5.37 13.16 -13.59
C SER A 114 3.99 13.82 -13.53
N SER A 115 3.09 13.27 -12.72
CA SER A 115 1.72 13.75 -12.55
C SER A 115 1.66 15.01 -11.72
N PHE A 116 2.44 15.06 -10.64
CA PHE A 116 2.59 16.26 -9.81
C PHE A 116 3.24 17.40 -10.59
N ASN A 117 4.22 17.08 -11.45
CA ASN A 117 4.83 18.05 -12.34
C ASN A 117 3.84 18.60 -13.37
N CYS A 118 3.01 17.74 -13.98
CA CYS A 118 1.92 18.18 -14.86
C CYS A 118 0.94 19.12 -14.12
N SER A 119 0.55 18.77 -12.89
CA SER A 119 -0.37 19.59 -12.09
C SER A 119 0.22 20.94 -11.70
N ARG A 120 1.55 21.02 -11.51
CA ARG A 120 2.28 22.26 -11.20
C ARG A 120 2.56 23.12 -12.43
N ARG A 121 2.66 22.52 -13.62
CA ARG A 121 3.03 23.21 -14.88
C ARG A 121 1.84 23.86 -15.59
N GLY A 122 0.62 23.71 -15.07
CA GLY A 122 -0.55 24.41 -15.56
C GLY A 122 -0.38 25.93 -15.54
N ASN A 123 -0.79 26.61 -16.60
CA ASN A 123 -0.67 28.06 -16.71
C ASN A 123 -1.63 28.80 -15.76
N GLY A 124 -1.15 29.86 -15.13
CA GLY A 124 -1.97 30.77 -14.32
C GLY A 124 -2.42 30.23 -12.97
N LEU A 125 -3.69 30.44 -12.65
CA LEU A 125 -4.27 30.14 -11.34
C LEU A 125 -4.38 28.62 -11.08
N HIS A 126 -4.63 27.83 -12.14
CA HIS A 126 -4.84 26.39 -12.04
C HIS A 126 -3.59 25.63 -11.57
N GLY A 127 -2.40 25.95 -12.10
CA GLY A 127 -1.15 25.32 -11.65
C GLY A 127 -0.79 25.67 -10.19
N THR A 128 -1.11 26.89 -9.77
CA THR A 128 -0.92 27.32 -8.37
C THR A 128 -1.84 26.57 -7.43
N PHE A 129 -3.14 26.44 -7.77
CA PHE A 129 -4.09 25.66 -6.99
C PHE A 129 -3.75 24.18 -6.94
N GLY A 130 -3.31 23.59 -8.06
CA GLY A 130 -2.85 22.20 -8.13
C GLY A 130 -1.65 21.95 -7.21
N GLY A 131 -0.64 22.83 -7.27
CA GLY A 131 0.51 22.78 -6.37
C GLY A 131 0.13 22.87 -4.89
N ILE A 132 -0.74 23.81 -4.53
CA ILE A 132 -1.22 23.96 -3.13
C ILE A 132 -1.95 22.70 -2.67
N LEU A 133 -2.84 22.13 -3.49
CA LEU A 133 -3.57 20.90 -3.15
C LEU A 133 -2.63 19.72 -2.92
N ILE A 134 -1.57 19.58 -3.73
CA ILE A 134 -0.56 18.53 -3.54
C ILE A 134 0.21 18.75 -2.23
N TYR A 135 0.62 19.99 -1.90
CA TYR A 135 1.28 20.27 -0.62
C TYR A 135 0.39 19.95 0.58
N VAL A 136 -0.90 20.29 0.51
CA VAL A 136 -1.88 19.96 1.55
C VAL A 136 -2.04 18.44 1.68
N PHE A 137 -2.15 17.72 0.56
CA PHE A 137 -2.20 16.25 0.55
C PHE A 137 -0.98 15.63 1.23
N VAL A 138 0.23 16.05 0.84
CA VAL A 138 1.48 15.55 1.42
C VAL A 138 1.55 15.83 2.92
N LEU A 139 1.12 17.01 3.36
CA LEU A 139 1.08 17.36 4.79
C LEU A 139 0.12 16.43 5.55
N ILE A 140 -1.12 16.28 5.06
CA ILE A 140 -2.13 15.42 5.69
C ILE A 140 -1.64 13.97 5.75
N VAL A 141 -1.10 13.43 4.67
CA VAL A 141 -0.62 12.04 4.64
C VAL A 141 0.61 11.85 5.51
N ASN A 142 1.67 12.65 5.29
CA ASN A 142 2.95 12.38 5.93
C ASN A 142 3.04 12.85 7.39
N ILE A 143 2.27 13.87 7.78
CA ILE A 143 2.32 14.38 9.15
C ILE A 143 1.12 13.89 9.94
N MET A 144 -0.10 13.99 9.43
CA MET A 144 -1.28 13.63 10.22
C MET A 144 -1.50 12.12 10.24
N LEU A 145 -1.62 11.50 9.06
CA LEU A 145 -1.97 10.09 8.94
C LEU A 145 -0.82 9.19 9.43
N ILE A 146 0.43 9.45 9.08
CA ILE A 146 1.56 8.65 9.58
C ILE A 146 1.70 8.77 11.11
N ASN A 147 1.60 9.96 11.69
CA ASN A 147 1.70 10.11 13.16
C ASN A 147 0.55 9.39 13.88
N MET A 148 -0.66 9.40 13.29
CA MET A 148 -1.78 8.62 13.80
C MET A 148 -1.53 7.11 13.71
N LEU A 149 -0.94 6.61 12.62
CA LEU A 149 -0.57 5.20 12.48
C LEU A 149 0.42 4.79 13.57
N ILE A 150 1.46 5.59 13.79
CA ILE A 150 2.46 5.33 14.83
C ILE A 150 1.80 5.28 16.21
N ALA A 151 0.91 6.22 16.52
CA ALA A 151 0.19 6.25 17.79
C ALA A 151 -0.69 5.00 17.98
N MET A 152 -1.45 4.61 16.94
CA MET A 152 -2.30 3.41 16.97
C MET A 152 -1.49 2.11 17.10
N MET A 153 -0.33 2.03 16.45
CA MET A 153 0.60 0.92 16.58
C MET A 153 1.22 0.87 17.99
N GLY A 154 1.54 2.02 18.59
CA GLY A 154 2.04 2.12 19.96
C GLY A 154 1.03 1.69 21.02
N GLU A 155 -0.23 2.14 20.91
CA GLU A 155 -1.31 1.77 21.83
C GLU A 155 -1.66 0.28 21.72
N SER A 156 -1.80 -0.22 20.49
CA SER A 156 -2.00 -1.65 20.27
C SER A 156 -0.81 -2.47 20.77
N PHE A 157 0.41 -1.91 20.76
CA PHE A 157 1.58 -2.58 21.31
C PHE A 157 1.47 -2.73 22.83
N SER A 158 1.26 -1.62 23.54
CA SER A 158 1.15 -1.63 25.00
C SER A 158 0.04 -2.56 25.48
N SER A 159 -1.15 -2.47 24.88
CA SER A 159 -2.31 -3.26 25.29
C SER A 159 -2.13 -4.77 25.07
N ILE A 160 -1.44 -5.18 24.01
CA ILE A 160 -1.14 -6.60 23.78
C ILE A 160 -0.09 -7.09 24.77
N TRP A 161 0.94 -6.28 25.03
CA TRP A 161 2.00 -6.62 25.97
C TRP A 161 1.46 -6.83 27.39
N GLU A 162 0.66 -5.88 27.89
CA GLU A 162 0.02 -5.96 29.21
C GLU A 162 -0.92 -7.19 29.32
N ALA A 163 -1.67 -7.50 28.25
CA ALA A 163 -2.53 -8.68 28.22
C ALA A 163 -1.74 -10.00 28.22
N GLN A 164 -0.49 -10.00 27.76
CA GLN A 164 0.40 -11.16 27.82
C GLN A 164 1.07 -11.31 29.19
N GLU A 165 1.39 -10.22 29.89
CA GLU A 165 1.94 -10.27 31.26
C GLU A 165 0.90 -10.62 32.33
N ALA A 166 -0.37 -10.31 32.08
CA ALA A 166 -1.47 -10.60 33.01
C ALA A 166 -1.98 -12.06 32.97
N ASN A 167 -1.56 -12.87 32.00
CA ASN A 167 -1.90 -14.29 31.85
C ASN A 167 -0.70 -15.18 32.13
#